data_AF-A0A165Z791-F1
#
_entry.id   AF-A0A165Z791-F1
#
_cell.length_a   1.000
_cell.length_b   1.000
_cell.length_c   1.000
_cell.angle_alpha   90.00
_cell.angle_beta   90.00
_cell.angle_gamma   90.00
#
_symmetry.space_group_name_H-M   'P 1'
#
loop_
_entity.id
_entity.type
_entity.pdbx_description
1 polymer ?
#
loop_
_entity_poly.entity_id
_entity_poly.type
_entity_poly.pdbx_seq_one_letter_code
_entity_poly.pdbx_strand_id
1 'polypeptide(L)'
;MSKLTNKPIGSTYKERLLRHIAREELAKRWLQYLVEGLHILLLWSIGLFMTGLLYQIFNLSGSFERSSPRILAAGVVGVVLSSGILVVVLAATTHALVYEASPFGGPFSKVLFKLTSVMSVLFKRLMDVLDEMAYRVDQPCGRIRFYRILPVVGKVVAWPLWFCSMLVDSWRIELDEDDREKLIGAFMELTAEASDPKLLERAVGSFSYVEWSATGGESQESEDQLKKTWNRLSSTDTSVRVHETLREWVLPFVKYCVEHNKKIGEDIMDSIFRTYPMPTRFPAEVLFASFYTRNPDLRHLAALPSEECIAGVLCSYNLEGRLQGWQDVFNLAQAYCEYLLIMRKGDDVTRILSHVDRLDLIKSYIRYPGYIDFSLVEFTVEGHKHEILSTINQFIKTVDQSRLSPRSFADVFIILADPPPSDIDLSPIIDYLSQHPHNYTWERTSETVIAYLNSFGVSKITYHAALRRFLQQCLDLELRHPFERGMIRASDETRDRARVLLSGQSLPPESNNTNLAQEPSLSFPES
;
A
#
# COMPACT_ATOMS: atom_id res chain seq x y z
N MET A 1 -0.10 -13.97 -35.84
CA MET A 1 0.64 -14.43 -37.03
C MET A 1 -0.26 -15.35 -37.84
N SER A 2 -0.80 -14.88 -38.96
CA SER A 2 -1.60 -15.73 -39.86
C SER A 2 -0.65 -16.51 -40.76
N LYS A 3 -0.65 -17.84 -40.67
CA LYS A 3 0.22 -18.71 -41.48
C LYS A 3 -0.25 -18.66 -42.94
N LEU A 4 0.46 -17.91 -43.79
CA LEU A 4 0.30 -18.03 -45.25
C LEU A 4 0.66 -19.47 -45.65
N THR A 5 -0.29 -20.21 -46.21
CA THR A 5 -0.22 -21.66 -46.42
C THR A 5 0.81 -22.11 -47.47
N ASN A 6 1.31 -21.18 -48.30
CA ASN A 6 2.23 -21.48 -49.39
C ASN A 6 3.62 -20.84 -49.19
N LYS A 7 4.66 -21.66 -49.30
CA LYS A 7 6.06 -21.24 -49.18
C LYS A 7 6.43 -20.26 -50.31
N PRO A 8 7.03 -19.08 -50.01
CA PRO A 8 7.45 -18.14 -51.03
C PRO A 8 8.65 -18.66 -51.82
N ILE A 9 8.65 -18.42 -53.14
CA ILE A 9 9.73 -18.75 -54.06
C ILE A 9 10.93 -17.86 -53.72
N GLY A 10 12.16 -18.41 -53.72
CA GLY A 10 13.41 -17.69 -53.46
C GLY A 10 14.58 -18.68 -53.31
N SER A 11 15.77 -18.30 -53.76
CA SER A 11 16.96 -19.18 -53.70
C SER A 11 17.61 -19.13 -52.31
N THR A 12 17.52 -18.00 -51.62
CA THR A 12 18.09 -17.79 -50.28
C THR A 12 17.04 -17.65 -49.18
N TYR A 13 17.41 -17.97 -47.94
CA TYR A 13 16.52 -17.84 -46.77
C TYR A 13 16.08 -16.38 -46.53
N LYS A 14 17.00 -15.43 -46.68
CA LYS A 14 16.74 -13.98 -46.55
C LYS A 14 15.69 -13.50 -47.56
N GLU A 15 15.82 -13.90 -48.83
CA GLU A 15 14.88 -13.54 -49.90
C GLU A 15 13.48 -14.12 -49.65
N ARG A 16 13.40 -15.37 -49.15
CA ARG A 16 12.12 -16.00 -48.77
C ARG A 16 11.45 -15.27 -47.62
N LEU A 17 12.21 -14.87 -46.59
CA LEU A 17 11.68 -14.14 -45.45
C LEU A 17 11.15 -12.76 -45.87
N LEU A 18 11.92 -12.00 -46.65
CA LEU A 18 11.51 -10.68 -47.14
C LEU A 18 10.26 -10.76 -48.02
N ARG A 19 10.17 -11.78 -48.89
CA ARG A 19 8.96 -12.02 -49.70
C ARG A 19 7.77 -12.46 -48.86
N HIS A 20 7.98 -13.21 -47.78
CA HIS A 20 6.90 -13.58 -46.86
C HIS A 20 6.31 -12.35 -46.18
N ILE A 21 7.17 -11.48 -45.64
CA ILE A 21 6.78 -10.24 -44.98
C ILE A 21 6.05 -9.33 -45.97
N ALA A 22 6.58 -9.14 -47.18
CA ALA A 22 5.95 -8.33 -48.22
C ALA A 22 4.57 -8.88 -48.65
N ARG A 23 4.42 -10.21 -48.75
CA ARG A 23 3.13 -10.85 -49.05
C ARG A 23 2.14 -10.72 -47.91
N GLU A 24 2.58 -10.85 -46.66
CA GLU A 24 1.71 -10.69 -45.50
C GLU A 24 1.18 -9.26 -45.39
N GLU A 25 2.03 -8.26 -45.62
CA GLU A 25 1.63 -6.85 -45.61
C GLU A 25 0.63 -6.53 -46.72
N LEU A 26 0.88 -7.02 -47.94
CA LEU A 26 -0.03 -6.85 -49.07
C LEU A 26 -1.36 -7.59 -48.82
N ALA A 27 -1.30 -8.84 -48.36
CA ALA A 27 -2.49 -9.64 -48.06
C ALA A 27 -3.36 -9.02 -46.97
N LYS A 28 -2.76 -8.44 -45.91
CA LYS A 28 -3.52 -7.73 -44.86
C LYS A 28 -4.31 -6.55 -45.43
N ARG A 29 -3.68 -5.73 -46.30
CA ARG A 29 -4.37 -4.60 -46.95
C ARG A 29 -5.51 -5.06 -47.85
N TRP A 30 -5.29 -6.09 -48.67
CA TRP A 30 -6.33 -6.60 -49.57
C TRP A 30 -7.46 -7.35 -48.84
N LEU A 31 -7.14 -8.12 -47.80
CA LEU A 31 -8.14 -8.78 -46.96
C LEU A 31 -9.04 -7.75 -46.28
N GLN A 32 -8.45 -6.65 -45.80
CA GLN A 32 -9.18 -5.54 -45.23
C GLN A 32 -10.17 -4.95 -46.26
N TYR A 33 -9.70 -4.57 -47.46
CA TYR A 33 -10.59 -4.06 -48.51
C TYR A 33 -11.65 -5.06 -48.96
N LEU A 34 -11.31 -6.35 -49.05
CA LEU A 34 -12.21 -7.38 -49.55
C LEU A 34 -13.32 -7.70 -48.54
N VAL A 35 -12.97 -7.89 -47.27
CA VAL A 35 -13.97 -8.11 -46.22
C VAL A 35 -14.87 -6.88 -46.13
N GLU A 36 -14.31 -5.67 -46.06
CA GLU A 36 -15.10 -4.44 -45.92
C GLU A 36 -15.94 -4.12 -47.15
N GLY A 37 -15.37 -4.24 -48.35
CA GLY A 37 -16.07 -4.01 -49.61
C GLY A 37 -17.23 -4.99 -49.80
N LEU A 38 -17.05 -6.25 -49.37
CA LEU A 38 -18.13 -7.24 -49.40
C LEU A 38 -19.29 -6.84 -48.49
N HIS A 39 -19.04 -6.33 -47.29
CA HIS A 39 -20.10 -5.86 -46.39
C HIS A 39 -20.88 -4.68 -46.99
N ILE A 40 -20.17 -3.73 -47.63
CA ILE A 40 -20.80 -2.57 -48.28
C ILE A 40 -21.65 -3.02 -49.47
N LEU A 41 -21.13 -3.88 -50.34
CA LEU A 41 -21.87 -4.42 -51.48
C LEU A 41 -23.06 -5.25 -51.05
N LEU A 42 -22.94 -6.00 -49.95
CA LEU A 42 -24.04 -6.77 -49.37
C LEU A 42 -25.15 -5.84 -48.85
N LEU A 43 -24.80 -4.78 -48.10
CA LEU A 43 -25.77 -3.79 -47.63
C LEU A 43 -26.47 -3.08 -48.79
N TRP A 44 -25.72 -2.68 -49.83
CA TRP A 44 -26.29 -2.11 -51.05
C TRP A 44 -27.22 -3.08 -51.78
N SER A 45 -26.82 -4.35 -51.88
CA SER A 45 -27.64 -5.40 -52.50
C SER A 45 -28.96 -5.60 -51.76
N ILE A 46 -28.91 -5.70 -50.42
CA ILE A 46 -30.11 -5.82 -49.57
C ILE A 46 -30.99 -4.56 -49.73
N GLY A 47 -30.41 -3.37 -49.69
CA GLY A 47 -31.15 -2.11 -49.83
C GLY A 47 -31.84 -1.97 -51.19
N LEU A 48 -31.13 -2.27 -52.29
CA LEU A 48 -31.67 -2.24 -53.64
C LEU A 48 -32.74 -3.31 -53.85
N PHE A 49 -32.51 -4.52 -53.33
CA PHE A 49 -33.48 -5.60 -53.38
C PHE A 49 -34.77 -5.24 -52.64
N MET A 50 -34.68 -4.74 -51.41
CA MET A 50 -35.83 -4.31 -50.60
C MET A 50 -36.58 -3.15 -51.27
N THR A 51 -35.86 -2.19 -51.84
CA THR A 51 -36.48 -1.06 -52.57
C THR A 51 -37.21 -1.53 -53.81
N GLY A 52 -36.61 -2.43 -54.60
CA GLY A 52 -37.23 -3.04 -55.77
C GLY A 52 -38.48 -3.86 -55.42
N LEU A 53 -38.41 -4.66 -54.35
CA LEU A 53 -39.53 -5.47 -53.87
C LEU A 53 -40.69 -4.59 -53.39
N LEU A 54 -40.41 -3.53 -52.63
CA LEU A 54 -41.43 -2.56 -52.22
C LEU A 54 -42.06 -1.87 -53.42
N TYR A 55 -41.25 -1.42 -54.39
CA TYR A 55 -41.73 -0.79 -55.61
C TYR A 55 -42.66 -1.72 -56.40
N GLN A 56 -42.33 -3.01 -56.49
CA GLN A 56 -43.18 -4.01 -57.13
C GLN A 56 -44.51 -4.21 -56.38
N ILE A 57 -44.48 -4.33 -55.05
CA ILE A 57 -45.71 -4.51 -54.24
C ILE A 57 -46.62 -3.27 -54.35
N PHE A 58 -46.05 -2.06 -54.35
CA PHE A 58 -46.81 -0.82 -54.50
C PHE A 58 -47.45 -0.70 -55.88
N ASN A 59 -46.70 -0.96 -56.96
CA ASN A 59 -47.24 -0.92 -58.31
C ASN A 59 -48.32 -1.99 -58.54
N LEU A 60 -48.13 -3.19 -58.01
CA LEU A 60 -49.13 -4.25 -58.10
C LEU A 60 -50.40 -3.88 -57.32
N SER A 61 -50.27 -3.28 -56.14
CA SER A 61 -51.41 -2.81 -55.34
C SER A 61 -52.22 -1.73 -56.06
N GLY A 62 -51.59 -0.87 -56.87
CA GLY A 62 -52.26 0.20 -57.62
C GLY A 62 -52.92 -0.26 -58.93
N SER A 63 -52.62 -1.47 -59.41
CA SER A 63 -53.07 -1.99 -60.70
C SER A 63 -54.46 -2.66 -60.67
N PHE A 64 -55.05 -2.88 -59.49
CA PHE A 64 -56.36 -3.55 -59.38
C PHE A 64 -57.51 -2.54 -59.29
N GLU A 65 -58.56 -2.71 -60.11
CA GLU A 65 -59.77 -1.86 -60.10
C GLU A 65 -60.56 -1.90 -58.78
N ARG A 66 -60.41 -2.97 -57.98
CA ARG A 66 -61.03 -3.14 -56.66
C ARG A 66 -59.94 -3.26 -55.60
N SER A 67 -60.00 -2.43 -54.55
CA SER A 67 -58.99 -2.39 -53.48
C SER A 67 -58.77 -3.81 -52.92
N SER A 68 -57.56 -4.35 -53.08
CA SER A 68 -57.17 -5.66 -52.55
C SER A 68 -56.49 -5.50 -51.19
N PRO A 69 -57.24 -5.56 -50.07
CA PRO A 69 -56.74 -5.17 -48.75
C PRO A 69 -55.55 -6.01 -48.27
N ARG A 70 -55.45 -7.27 -48.72
CA ARG A 70 -54.34 -8.17 -48.35
C ARG A 70 -52.99 -7.76 -48.93
N ILE A 71 -52.96 -7.27 -50.18
CA ILE A 71 -51.72 -6.84 -50.85
C ILE A 71 -51.27 -5.49 -50.30
N LEU A 72 -52.21 -4.59 -50.04
CA LEU A 72 -51.93 -3.31 -49.40
C LEU A 72 -51.39 -3.50 -47.97
N ALA A 73 -51.98 -4.39 -47.18
CA ALA A 73 -51.46 -4.73 -45.85
C ALA A 73 -50.03 -5.32 -45.91
N ALA A 74 -49.74 -6.19 -46.87
CA ALA A 74 -48.39 -6.73 -47.08
C ALA A 74 -47.38 -5.63 -47.47
N GLY A 75 -47.79 -4.67 -48.31
CA GLY A 75 -46.97 -3.50 -48.66
C GLY A 75 -46.68 -2.61 -47.45
N VAL A 76 -47.69 -2.33 -46.62
CA VAL A 76 -47.52 -1.54 -45.39
C VAL A 76 -46.56 -2.25 -44.42
N VAL A 77 -46.74 -3.55 -44.17
CA VAL A 77 -45.82 -4.33 -43.32
C VAL A 77 -44.40 -4.32 -43.89
N GLY A 78 -44.25 -4.48 -45.20
CA GLY A 78 -42.95 -4.40 -45.87
C GLY A 78 -42.25 -3.05 -45.68
N VAL A 79 -42.99 -1.94 -45.80
CA VAL A 79 -42.45 -0.59 -45.55
C VAL A 79 -42.06 -0.42 -44.10
N VAL A 80 -42.88 -0.87 -43.15
CA VAL A 80 -42.60 -0.75 -41.72
C VAL A 80 -41.31 -1.51 -41.37
N LEU A 81 -41.17 -2.76 -41.82
CA LEU A 81 -39.98 -3.57 -41.56
C LEU A 81 -38.72 -3.00 -42.23
N SER A 82 -38.82 -2.57 -43.50
CA SER A 82 -37.70 -1.97 -44.24
C SER A 82 -37.24 -0.65 -43.61
N SER A 83 -38.21 0.20 -43.23
CA SER A 83 -37.94 1.45 -42.50
C SER A 83 -37.28 1.18 -41.16
N GLY A 84 -37.73 0.15 -40.43
CA GLY A 84 -37.11 -0.27 -39.18
C GLY A 84 -35.64 -0.66 -39.34
N ILE A 85 -35.30 -1.45 -40.37
CA ILE A 85 -33.91 -1.81 -40.68
C ILE A 85 -33.08 -0.57 -41.00
N LEU A 86 -33.61 0.35 -41.82
CA LEU A 86 -32.93 1.59 -42.18
C LEU A 86 -32.64 2.45 -40.95
N VAL A 87 -33.61 2.60 -40.04
CA VAL A 87 -33.44 3.37 -38.79
C VAL A 87 -32.34 2.78 -37.92
N VAL A 88 -32.32 1.45 -37.75
CA VAL A 88 -31.27 0.77 -36.96
C VAL A 88 -29.89 0.97 -37.58
N VAL A 89 -29.76 0.82 -38.89
CA VAL A 89 -28.48 1.03 -39.60
C VAL A 89 -28.01 2.48 -39.48
N LEU A 90 -28.91 3.46 -39.62
CA LEU A 90 -28.59 4.87 -39.45
C LEU A 90 -28.19 5.18 -38.00
N ALA A 91 -28.89 4.61 -37.02
CA ALA A 91 -28.56 4.79 -35.61
C ALA A 91 -27.17 4.23 -35.27
N ALA A 92 -26.85 3.00 -35.71
CA ALA A 92 -25.54 2.39 -35.50
C ALA A 92 -24.42 3.18 -36.19
N THR A 93 -24.67 3.66 -37.42
CA THR A 93 -23.72 4.49 -38.17
C THR A 93 -23.49 5.83 -37.49
N THR A 94 -24.56 6.48 -37.02
CA THR A 94 -24.46 7.75 -36.28
C THR A 94 -23.73 7.55 -34.96
N HIS A 95 -24.02 6.48 -34.21
CA HIS A 95 -23.31 6.13 -32.99
C HIS A 95 -21.81 5.91 -33.24
N ALA A 96 -21.43 5.27 -34.35
CA ALA A 96 -20.03 5.09 -34.74
C ALA A 96 -19.29 6.39 -35.13
N LEU A 97 -20.01 7.41 -35.57
CA LEU A 97 -19.43 8.72 -35.89
C LEU A 97 -19.33 9.63 -34.67
N VAL A 98 -20.30 9.53 -33.75
CA VAL A 98 -20.44 10.36 -32.55
C VAL A 98 -19.50 9.89 -31.44
N TYR A 99 -19.37 8.57 -31.22
CA TYR A 99 -18.52 8.01 -30.17
C TYR A 99 -17.21 7.47 -30.75
N GLU A 100 -16.08 7.97 -30.24
CA GLU A 100 -14.75 7.55 -30.70
C GLU A 100 -14.48 6.06 -30.49
N ALA A 101 -14.86 5.52 -29.34
CA ALA A 101 -14.73 4.10 -28.98
C ALA A 101 -16.01 3.29 -29.24
N SER A 102 -16.78 3.62 -30.29
CA SER A 102 -18.04 2.93 -30.59
C SER A 102 -17.83 1.44 -30.93
N PRO A 103 -18.66 0.51 -30.41
CA PRO A 103 -18.60 -0.91 -30.77
C PRO A 103 -18.99 -1.18 -32.23
N PHE A 104 -19.67 -0.23 -32.88
CA PHE A 104 -19.98 -0.25 -34.31
C PHE A 104 -18.89 0.42 -35.16
N GLY A 105 -17.82 0.90 -34.52
CA GLY A 105 -16.66 1.50 -35.15
C GLY A 105 -15.88 0.48 -35.98
N GLY A 106 -15.62 0.85 -37.23
CA GLY A 106 -14.81 0.07 -38.16
C GLY A 106 -14.16 0.95 -39.22
N PRO A 107 -13.35 0.40 -40.12
CA PRO A 107 -12.64 1.22 -41.11
C PRO A 107 -13.58 1.98 -42.06
N PHE A 108 -14.79 1.46 -42.33
CA PHE A 108 -15.85 2.20 -43.01
C PHE A 108 -16.30 3.45 -42.23
N SER A 109 -16.55 3.33 -40.91
CA SER A 109 -16.89 4.49 -40.08
C SER A 109 -15.77 5.54 -40.06
N LYS A 110 -14.50 5.13 -40.17
CA LYS A 110 -13.35 6.05 -40.29
C LYS A 110 -13.32 6.78 -41.62
N VAL A 111 -13.64 6.10 -42.73
CA VAL A 111 -13.77 6.74 -44.05
C VAL A 111 -14.95 7.70 -44.06
N LEU A 112 -16.09 7.28 -43.49
CA LEU A 112 -17.27 8.12 -43.37
C LEU A 112 -16.98 9.35 -42.49
N PHE A 113 -16.28 9.18 -41.36
CA PHE A 113 -15.82 10.27 -40.51
C PHE A 113 -14.89 11.24 -41.25
N LYS A 114 -13.98 10.73 -42.07
CA LYS A 114 -13.11 11.57 -42.90
C LYS A 114 -13.92 12.38 -43.91
N LEU A 115 -14.91 11.75 -44.55
CA LEU A 115 -15.81 12.45 -45.47
C LEU A 115 -16.66 13.49 -44.75
N THR A 116 -17.25 13.17 -43.60
CA THR A 116 -18.06 14.12 -42.81
C THR A 116 -17.21 15.27 -42.27
N SER A 117 -15.95 15.03 -41.89
CA SER A 117 -14.99 16.06 -41.50
C SER A 117 -14.62 16.98 -42.66
N VAL A 118 -14.40 16.45 -43.87
CA VAL A 118 -14.20 17.28 -45.07
C VAL A 118 -15.44 18.14 -45.34
N MET A 119 -16.63 17.55 -45.22
CA MET A 119 -17.90 18.27 -45.40
C MET A 119 -18.13 19.33 -44.32
N SER A 120 -17.71 19.08 -43.06
CA SER A 120 -17.81 20.07 -41.99
C SER A 120 -16.89 21.27 -42.24
N VAL A 121 -15.68 21.03 -42.75
CA VAL A 121 -14.76 22.11 -43.15
C VAL A 121 -15.32 22.92 -44.31
N LEU A 122 -15.89 22.26 -45.33
CA LEU A 122 -16.59 22.96 -46.42
C LEU A 122 -17.75 23.80 -45.91
N PHE A 123 -18.52 23.27 -44.95
CA PHE A 123 -19.63 24.00 -44.33
C PHE A 123 -19.15 25.27 -43.62
N LYS A 124 -18.13 25.16 -42.75
CA LYS A 124 -17.55 26.32 -42.05
C LYS A 124 -17.11 27.39 -43.03
N ARG A 125 -16.40 26.99 -44.10
CA ARG A 125 -15.95 27.91 -45.15
C ARG A 125 -17.11 28.59 -45.88
N LEU A 126 -18.19 27.87 -46.16
CA LEU A 126 -19.40 28.43 -46.77
C LEU A 126 -20.05 29.46 -45.83
N MET A 127 -20.13 29.14 -44.54
CA MET A 127 -20.71 30.03 -43.53
C MET A 127 -19.88 31.30 -43.35
N ASP A 128 -18.54 31.21 -43.32
CA ASP A 128 -17.66 32.38 -43.22
C ASP A 128 -17.88 33.36 -44.39
N VAL A 129 -18.04 32.82 -45.60
CA VAL A 129 -18.32 33.62 -46.80
C VAL A 129 -19.71 34.25 -46.74
N LEU A 130 -20.72 33.53 -46.25
CA LEU A 130 -22.07 34.06 -46.07
C LEU A 130 -22.13 35.14 -44.98
N ASP A 131 -21.40 34.98 -43.88
CA ASP A 131 -21.32 35.96 -42.80
C ASP A 131 -20.64 37.27 -43.28
N GLU A 132 -19.55 37.15 -44.03
CA GLU A 132 -18.89 38.31 -44.67
C GLU A 132 -19.82 39.03 -45.66
N MET A 133 -20.57 38.28 -46.48
CA MET A 133 -21.57 38.87 -47.38
C MET A 133 -22.70 39.55 -46.61
N ALA A 134 -23.22 38.94 -45.55
CA ALA A 134 -24.28 39.51 -44.73
C ALA A 134 -23.83 40.83 -44.09
N TYR A 135 -22.60 40.88 -43.56
CA TYR A 135 -22.01 42.08 -42.97
C TYR A 135 -21.88 43.22 -44.00
N ARG A 136 -21.40 42.91 -45.23
CA ARG A 136 -21.28 43.90 -46.31
C ARG A 136 -22.62 44.47 -46.77
N VAL A 137 -23.66 43.65 -46.82
CA VAL A 137 -25.01 44.05 -47.26
C VAL A 137 -25.74 44.86 -46.18
N ASP A 138 -25.44 44.63 -44.91
CA ASP A 138 -26.02 45.39 -43.80
C ASP A 138 -25.45 46.81 -43.67
N GLN A 139 -24.21 47.08 -44.12
CA GLN A 139 -23.63 48.43 -44.09
C GLN A 139 -24.46 49.51 -44.83
N PRO A 140 -24.99 49.26 -46.05
CA PRO A 140 -25.85 50.22 -46.74
C PRO A 140 -27.36 50.09 -46.44
N CYS A 141 -27.84 48.95 -45.93
CA CYS A 141 -29.28 48.61 -45.88
C CYS A 141 -29.82 48.48 -44.44
N GLY A 142 -29.83 49.57 -43.67
CA GLY A 142 -30.16 49.58 -42.23
C GLY A 142 -31.59 49.17 -41.81
N ARG A 143 -32.44 48.67 -42.73
CA ARG A 143 -33.85 48.29 -42.44
C ARG A 143 -34.05 46.80 -42.19
N ILE A 144 -33.19 45.94 -42.76
CA ILE A 144 -33.25 44.48 -42.59
C ILE A 144 -31.88 44.04 -42.09
N ARG A 145 -31.85 43.32 -40.96
CA ARG A 145 -30.61 42.79 -40.37
C ARG A 145 -30.26 41.45 -41.02
N PHE A 146 -29.63 41.48 -42.18
CA PHE A 146 -29.25 40.27 -42.93
C PHE A 146 -28.25 39.39 -42.17
N TYR A 147 -27.41 39.96 -41.29
CA TYR A 147 -26.51 39.20 -40.41
C TYR A 147 -27.26 38.16 -39.55
N ARG A 148 -28.55 38.34 -39.28
CA ARG A 148 -29.36 37.39 -38.50
C ARG A 148 -30.11 36.38 -39.38
N ILE A 149 -30.44 36.74 -40.61
CA ILE A 149 -31.33 35.95 -41.48
C ILE A 149 -30.51 35.05 -42.42
N LEU A 150 -29.49 35.61 -43.06
CA LEU A 150 -28.71 34.91 -44.08
C LEU A 150 -27.99 33.66 -43.54
N PRO A 151 -27.43 33.65 -42.31
CA PRO A 151 -26.81 32.45 -41.77
C PRO A 151 -27.83 31.35 -41.43
N VAL A 152 -29.06 31.72 -41.06
CA VAL A 152 -30.14 30.76 -40.79
C VAL A 152 -30.61 30.12 -42.10
N VAL A 153 -30.82 30.94 -43.13
CA VAL A 153 -31.15 30.44 -44.48
C VAL A 153 -30.01 29.57 -45.03
N GLY A 154 -28.76 29.98 -44.84
CA GLY A 154 -27.57 29.22 -45.19
C GLY A 154 -27.55 27.83 -44.54
N LYS A 155 -27.86 27.74 -43.24
CA LYS A 155 -27.98 26.45 -42.51
C LYS A 155 -29.11 25.58 -43.06
N VAL A 156 -30.27 26.15 -43.38
CA VAL A 156 -31.42 25.40 -43.94
C VAL A 156 -31.11 24.89 -45.35
N VAL A 157 -30.45 25.70 -46.18
CA VAL A 157 -30.08 25.32 -47.56
C VAL A 157 -28.96 24.29 -47.55
N ALA A 158 -27.92 24.51 -46.74
CA ALA A 158 -26.79 23.61 -46.59
C ALA A 158 -26.99 22.58 -45.47
N TRP A 159 -28.24 22.17 -45.21
CA TRP A 159 -28.57 21.29 -44.08
C TRP A 159 -27.77 19.98 -44.01
N PRO A 160 -27.40 19.29 -45.12
CA PRO A 160 -26.62 18.06 -45.01
C PRO A 160 -25.17 18.34 -44.55
N LEU A 161 -24.60 19.46 -45.00
CA LEU A 161 -23.26 19.89 -44.61
C LEU A 161 -23.25 20.41 -43.16
N TRP A 162 -24.29 21.14 -42.77
CA TRP A 162 -24.49 21.59 -41.39
C TRP A 162 -24.62 20.41 -40.43
N PHE A 163 -25.39 19.38 -40.80
CA PHE A 163 -25.53 18.16 -40.00
C PHE A 163 -24.19 17.42 -39.86
N CYS A 164 -23.38 17.33 -40.92
CA CYS A 164 -22.03 16.76 -40.84
C CYS A 164 -21.12 17.55 -39.87
N SER A 165 -21.21 18.88 -39.87
CA SER A 165 -20.48 19.71 -38.91
C SER A 165 -20.98 19.51 -37.48
N MET A 166 -22.29 19.41 -37.27
CA MET A 166 -22.85 19.14 -35.95
C MET A 166 -22.38 17.79 -35.38
N LEU A 167 -22.35 16.74 -36.21
CA LEU A 167 -21.87 15.42 -35.82
C LEU A 167 -20.40 15.40 -35.40
N VAL A 168 -19.54 16.11 -36.16
CA VAL A 168 -18.08 16.10 -35.93
C VAL A 168 -17.66 17.07 -34.83
N ASP A 169 -18.22 18.29 -34.82
CA ASP A 169 -17.73 19.38 -33.98
C ASP A 169 -18.50 19.53 -32.66
N SER A 170 -19.77 19.11 -32.62
CA SER A 170 -20.65 19.39 -31.47
C SER A 170 -21.09 18.14 -30.73
N TRP A 171 -21.29 17.03 -31.44
CA TRP A 171 -21.79 15.79 -30.82
C TRP A 171 -20.70 14.78 -30.53
N ARG A 172 -19.48 14.95 -31.07
CA ARG A 172 -18.40 13.99 -30.85
C ARG A 172 -18.07 13.90 -29.35
N ILE A 173 -18.23 12.70 -28.80
CA ILE A 173 -17.80 12.36 -27.44
C ILE A 173 -16.47 11.64 -27.60
N GLU A 174 -15.41 12.34 -27.23
CA GLU A 174 -14.06 11.80 -27.18
C GLU A 174 -13.92 10.87 -25.98
N LEU A 175 -13.12 9.83 -26.11
CA LEU A 175 -12.80 8.97 -24.99
C LEU A 175 -11.94 9.78 -24.00
N ASP A 176 -12.37 9.84 -22.76
CA ASP A 176 -11.60 10.49 -21.70
C ASP A 176 -10.40 9.61 -21.35
N GLU A 177 -9.27 9.83 -22.04
CA GLU A 177 -8.01 9.12 -21.80
C GLU A 177 -7.29 9.62 -20.54
N ASP A 178 -7.69 10.77 -19.97
CA ASP A 178 -7.04 11.39 -18.82
C ASP A 178 -7.67 10.97 -17.47
N ASP A 179 -8.78 10.21 -17.49
CA ASP A 179 -9.42 9.66 -16.29
C ASP A 179 -8.62 8.49 -15.70
N ARG A 180 -7.62 8.86 -14.89
CA ARG A 180 -6.69 7.92 -14.24
C ARG A 180 -7.39 6.96 -13.27
N GLU A 181 -8.51 7.36 -12.66
CA GLU A 181 -9.28 6.49 -11.76
C GLU A 181 -9.95 5.35 -12.54
N LYS A 182 -10.62 5.67 -13.65
CA LYS A 182 -11.20 4.66 -14.55
C LYS A 182 -10.14 3.75 -15.15
N LEU A 183 -8.97 4.29 -15.51
CA LEU A 183 -7.86 3.51 -16.06
C LEU A 183 -7.38 2.45 -15.07
N ILE A 184 -7.12 2.84 -13.82
CA ILE A 184 -6.66 1.92 -12.77
C ILE A 184 -7.75 0.91 -12.42
N GLY A 185 -9.01 1.33 -12.32
CA GLY A 185 -10.15 0.44 -12.11
C GLY A 185 -10.26 -0.63 -13.20
N ALA A 186 -10.24 -0.22 -14.47
CA ALA A 186 -10.29 -1.14 -15.61
C ALA A 186 -9.07 -2.08 -15.66
N PHE A 187 -7.88 -1.57 -15.34
CA PHE A 187 -6.67 -2.38 -15.26
C PHE A 187 -6.77 -3.44 -14.15
N MET A 188 -7.26 -3.07 -12.96
CA MET A 188 -7.49 -3.98 -11.84
C MET A 188 -8.53 -5.06 -12.20
N GLU A 189 -9.64 -4.68 -12.83
CA GLU A 189 -10.66 -5.60 -13.29
C GLU A 189 -10.11 -6.62 -14.30
N LEU A 190 -9.41 -6.15 -15.34
CA LEU A 190 -8.76 -7.02 -16.33
C LEU A 190 -7.72 -7.95 -15.70
N THR A 191 -6.97 -7.46 -14.70
CA THR A 191 -5.97 -8.26 -13.99
C THR A 191 -6.63 -9.33 -13.12
N ALA A 192 -7.72 -8.98 -12.42
CA ALA A 192 -8.47 -9.91 -11.60
C ALA A 192 -9.12 -11.05 -12.42
N GLU A 193 -9.59 -10.76 -13.64
CA GLU A 193 -10.21 -11.73 -14.54
C GLU A 193 -9.22 -12.52 -15.40
N ALA A 194 -7.96 -12.08 -15.49
CA ALA A 194 -6.97 -12.70 -16.37
C ALA A 194 -6.69 -14.16 -15.99
N SER A 195 -6.95 -15.08 -16.92
CA SER A 195 -6.69 -16.52 -16.71
C SER A 195 -5.25 -16.93 -17.02
N ASP A 196 -4.54 -16.22 -17.90
CA ASP A 196 -3.17 -16.57 -18.32
C ASP A 196 -2.12 -15.95 -17.38
N PRO A 197 -1.33 -16.75 -16.63
CA PRO A 197 -0.31 -16.24 -15.72
C PRO A 197 0.83 -15.49 -16.44
N LYS A 198 1.08 -15.75 -17.73
CA LYS A 198 2.08 -14.99 -18.51
C LYS A 198 1.63 -13.57 -18.79
N LEU A 199 0.32 -13.32 -18.87
CA LEU A 199 -0.22 -11.97 -18.99
C LEU A 199 -0.04 -11.22 -17.68
N LEU A 200 -0.26 -11.89 -16.54
CA LEU A 200 -0.03 -11.31 -15.22
C LEU A 200 1.43 -10.90 -15.00
N GLU A 201 2.40 -11.71 -15.44
CA GLU A 201 3.82 -11.33 -15.34
C GLU A 201 4.17 -10.07 -16.15
N ARG A 202 3.44 -9.78 -17.23
CA ARG A 202 3.63 -8.55 -18.01
C ARG A 202 2.85 -7.38 -17.43
N ALA A 203 1.65 -7.65 -16.92
CA ALA A 203 0.77 -6.65 -16.34
C ALA A 203 1.31 -6.13 -15.01
N VAL A 204 1.86 -7.01 -14.16
CA VAL A 204 2.32 -6.66 -12.81
C VAL A 204 3.21 -5.42 -12.84
N GLY A 205 4.21 -5.32 -13.73
CA GLY A 205 5.08 -4.13 -13.78
C GLY A 205 4.39 -2.77 -13.99
N SER A 206 3.13 -2.74 -14.43
CA SER A 206 2.32 -1.52 -14.59
C SER A 206 1.43 -1.20 -13.38
N PHE A 207 1.28 -2.13 -12.43
CA PHE A 207 0.47 -1.92 -11.24
C PHE A 207 1.27 -1.18 -10.16
N SER A 208 0.62 -0.30 -9.39
CA SER A 208 1.26 0.42 -8.28
C SER A 208 0.24 0.76 -7.20
N TYR A 209 0.53 0.35 -5.96
CA TYR A 209 -0.28 0.72 -4.79
C TYR A 209 -0.30 2.24 -4.55
N VAL A 210 0.78 2.94 -4.91
CA VAL A 210 0.89 4.39 -4.78
C VAL A 210 -0.11 5.07 -5.72
N GLU A 211 -0.16 4.61 -6.97
CA GLU A 211 -1.02 5.19 -8.00
C GLU A 211 -2.50 4.97 -7.66
N TRP A 212 -2.85 3.75 -7.22
CA TRP A 212 -4.18 3.40 -6.71
C TRP A 212 -4.60 4.30 -5.53
N SER A 213 -3.72 4.47 -4.55
CA SER A 213 -4.03 5.32 -3.38
C SER A 213 -4.12 6.80 -3.75
N ALA A 214 -3.40 7.26 -4.77
CA ALA A 214 -3.40 8.65 -5.20
C ALA A 214 -4.66 9.05 -6.00
N THR A 215 -5.31 8.12 -6.70
CA THR A 215 -6.48 8.42 -7.55
C THR A 215 -7.84 8.30 -6.88
N GLY A 216 -7.95 7.60 -5.75
CA GLY A 216 -9.27 7.37 -5.14
C GLY A 216 -9.42 6.05 -4.37
N GLY A 217 -8.33 5.43 -3.92
CA GLY A 217 -8.34 4.18 -3.14
C GLY A 217 -9.03 4.23 -1.77
N GLU A 218 -9.86 5.24 -1.50
CA GLU A 218 -10.62 5.41 -0.26
C GLU A 218 -12.05 4.85 -0.35
N SER A 219 -12.53 4.52 -1.55
CA SER A 219 -13.84 3.88 -1.69
C SER A 219 -13.75 2.38 -1.38
N GLN A 220 -14.77 1.84 -0.70
CA GLN A 220 -14.87 0.41 -0.41
C GLN A 220 -14.79 -0.44 -1.68
N GLU A 221 -15.38 0.04 -2.78
CA GLU A 221 -15.35 -0.64 -4.08
C GLU A 221 -13.91 -0.75 -4.62
N SER A 222 -13.12 0.32 -4.49
CA SER A 222 -11.72 0.35 -4.91
C SER A 222 -10.84 -0.56 -4.04
N GLU A 223 -11.09 -0.63 -2.73
CA GLU A 223 -10.42 -1.60 -1.85
C GLU A 223 -10.77 -3.05 -2.19
N ASP A 224 -12.03 -3.35 -2.49
CA ASP A 224 -12.47 -4.69 -2.85
C ASP A 224 -11.91 -5.12 -4.23
N GLN A 225 -11.82 -4.19 -5.18
CA GLN A 225 -11.13 -4.41 -6.45
C GLN A 225 -9.63 -4.67 -6.25
N LEU A 226 -8.99 -3.91 -5.36
CA LEU A 226 -7.58 -4.11 -5.01
C LEU A 226 -7.37 -5.52 -4.44
N LYS A 227 -8.22 -5.97 -3.50
CA LYS A 227 -8.13 -7.31 -2.92
C LYS A 227 -8.31 -8.41 -3.97
N LYS A 228 -9.30 -8.28 -4.87
CA LYS A 228 -9.50 -9.25 -5.97
C LYS A 228 -8.28 -9.33 -6.89
N THR A 229 -7.76 -8.16 -7.27
CA THR A 229 -6.55 -8.04 -8.10
C THR A 229 -5.35 -8.67 -7.42
N TRP A 230 -5.14 -8.33 -6.15
CA TRP A 230 -4.05 -8.87 -5.36
C TRP A 230 -4.16 -10.39 -5.22
N ASN A 231 -5.33 -10.93 -4.87
CA ASN A 231 -5.58 -12.38 -4.76
C ASN A 231 -5.26 -13.12 -6.06
N ARG A 232 -5.53 -12.50 -7.21
CA ARG A 232 -5.20 -13.09 -8.51
C ARG A 232 -3.70 -13.03 -8.82
N LEU A 233 -3.03 -11.92 -8.47
CA LEU A 233 -1.59 -11.75 -8.65
C LEU A 233 -0.76 -12.60 -7.67
N SER A 234 -1.29 -12.87 -6.48
CA SER A 234 -0.65 -13.66 -5.42
C SER A 234 -1.06 -15.15 -5.45
N SER A 235 -1.78 -15.59 -6.49
CA SER A 235 -2.17 -16.99 -6.62
C SER A 235 -0.99 -17.91 -6.93
N THR A 236 -1.13 -19.20 -6.61
CA THR A 236 -0.04 -20.19 -6.68
C THR A 236 0.42 -20.53 -8.10
N ASP A 237 -0.39 -20.25 -9.13
CA ASP A 237 -0.06 -20.45 -10.54
C ASP A 237 0.77 -19.31 -11.16
N THR A 238 0.97 -18.20 -10.43
CA THR A 238 1.77 -17.06 -10.91
C THR A 238 3.27 -17.28 -10.71
N SER A 239 4.08 -16.59 -11.51
CA SER A 239 5.53 -16.75 -11.46
C SER A 239 6.12 -16.06 -10.22
N VAL A 240 7.25 -16.58 -9.72
CA VAL A 240 7.99 -16.00 -8.58
C VAL A 240 8.28 -14.51 -8.77
N ARG A 241 8.54 -14.09 -10.01
CA ARG A 241 8.78 -12.70 -10.37
C ARG A 241 7.60 -11.78 -10.06
N VAL A 242 6.36 -12.27 -10.20
CA VAL A 242 5.15 -11.50 -9.84
C VAL A 242 5.14 -11.23 -8.34
N HIS A 243 5.41 -12.26 -7.53
CA HIS A 243 5.51 -12.14 -6.06
C HIS A 243 6.63 -11.22 -5.61
N GLU A 244 7.79 -11.27 -6.27
CA GLU A 244 8.91 -10.36 -6.00
C GLU A 244 8.55 -8.91 -6.35
N THR A 245 7.92 -8.68 -7.51
CA THR A 245 7.50 -7.34 -7.93
C THR A 245 6.47 -6.75 -6.95
N LEU A 246 5.49 -7.55 -6.52
CA LEU A 246 4.51 -7.17 -5.49
C LEU A 246 5.19 -6.79 -4.17
N ARG A 247 6.24 -7.52 -3.77
CA ARG A 247 7.02 -7.27 -2.56
C ARG A 247 7.78 -5.94 -2.65
N GLU A 248 8.37 -5.63 -3.81
CA GLU A 248 9.16 -4.42 -4.04
C GLU A 248 8.33 -3.14 -3.88
N TRP A 249 7.02 -3.18 -4.12
CA TRP A 249 6.16 -2.00 -4.00
C TRP A 249 5.68 -1.70 -2.59
N VAL A 250 5.83 -2.62 -1.64
CA VAL A 250 5.39 -2.41 -0.25
C VAL A 250 6.07 -1.18 0.35
N LEU A 251 7.39 -1.07 0.24
CA LEU A 251 8.14 0.05 0.82
C LEU A 251 7.81 1.41 0.15
N PRO A 252 7.81 1.54 -1.20
CA PRO A 252 7.34 2.75 -1.87
C PRO A 252 5.94 3.18 -1.45
N PHE A 253 5.02 2.22 -1.28
CA PHE A 253 3.67 2.51 -0.80
C PHE A 253 3.66 3.04 0.63
N VAL A 254 4.38 2.38 1.54
CA VAL A 254 4.49 2.85 2.94
C VAL A 254 5.09 4.27 2.98
N LYS A 255 6.14 4.54 2.19
CA LYS A 255 6.73 5.89 2.07
C LYS A 255 5.71 6.93 1.60
N TYR A 256 4.96 6.62 0.55
CA TYR A 256 3.90 7.50 0.05
C TYR A 256 2.85 7.79 1.13
N CYS A 257 2.43 6.77 1.89
CA CYS A 257 1.48 6.93 2.98
C CYS A 257 2.05 7.77 4.14
N VAL A 258 3.34 7.63 4.46
CA VAL A 258 4.04 8.48 5.44
C VAL A 258 4.04 9.94 4.98
N GLU A 259 4.44 10.21 3.73
CA GLU A 259 4.54 11.57 3.16
C GLU A 259 3.19 12.29 3.11
N HIS A 260 2.11 11.57 2.82
CA HIS A 260 0.76 12.13 2.68
C HIS A 260 -0.07 11.98 3.96
N ASN A 261 0.52 11.49 5.05
CA ASN A 261 -0.17 11.19 6.31
C ASN A 261 -1.44 10.32 6.11
N LYS A 262 -1.36 9.33 5.22
CA LYS A 262 -2.46 8.40 4.94
C LYS A 262 -2.36 7.16 5.83
N LYS A 263 -3.49 6.76 6.39
CA LYS A 263 -3.62 5.53 7.17
C LYS A 263 -3.87 4.36 6.22
N ILE A 264 -3.20 3.22 6.47
CA ILE A 264 -3.53 1.96 5.81
C ILE A 264 -4.80 1.40 6.48
N GLY A 265 -5.84 1.11 5.68
CA GLY A 265 -7.07 0.48 6.16
C GLY A 265 -6.80 -0.86 6.84
N GLU A 266 -7.53 -1.18 7.92
CA GLU A 266 -7.34 -2.41 8.69
C GLU A 266 -7.58 -3.67 7.84
N ASP A 267 -8.59 -3.64 6.98
CA ASP A 267 -8.91 -4.73 6.06
C ASP A 267 -7.78 -4.96 5.03
N ILE A 268 -7.22 -3.89 4.46
CA ILE A 268 -6.05 -3.97 3.58
C ILE A 268 -4.82 -4.49 4.33
N MET A 269 -4.61 -4.04 5.57
CA MET A 269 -3.52 -4.52 6.42
C MET A 269 -3.59 -6.04 6.62
N ASP A 270 -4.76 -6.56 6.98
CA ASP A 270 -4.97 -7.96 7.29
C ASP A 270 -5.00 -8.85 6.04
N SER A 271 -5.67 -8.42 4.98
CA SER A 271 -5.86 -9.19 3.75
C SER A 271 -4.63 -9.25 2.85
N ILE A 272 -3.83 -8.18 2.81
CA ILE A 272 -2.68 -8.03 1.90
C ILE A 272 -1.38 -8.02 2.70
N PHE A 273 -1.17 -7.03 3.58
CA PHE A 273 0.16 -6.80 4.16
C PHE A 273 0.59 -7.91 5.12
N ARG A 274 -0.33 -8.46 5.94
CA ARG A 274 -0.01 -9.56 6.86
C ARG A 274 0.34 -10.89 6.19
N THR A 275 0.07 -11.03 4.89
CA THR A 275 0.43 -12.22 4.12
C THR A 275 1.91 -12.23 3.68
N TYR A 276 2.55 -11.06 3.63
CA TYR A 276 3.97 -10.97 3.29
C TYR A 276 4.85 -11.46 4.45
N PRO A 277 6.08 -11.92 4.14
CA PRO A 277 7.08 -12.22 5.17
C PRO A 277 7.29 -11.03 6.10
N MET A 278 7.54 -11.31 7.38
CA MET A 278 7.66 -10.30 8.43
C MET A 278 8.53 -9.09 8.04
N PRO A 279 9.75 -9.23 7.47
CA PRO A 279 10.59 -8.08 7.12
C PRO A 279 9.95 -7.13 6.12
N THR A 280 9.23 -7.67 5.14
CA THR A 280 8.56 -6.88 4.11
C THR A 280 7.39 -6.09 4.68
N ARG A 281 6.57 -6.72 5.53
CA ARG A 281 5.40 -6.05 6.13
C ARG A 281 5.74 -5.15 7.31
N PHE A 282 6.91 -5.30 7.91
CA PHE A 282 7.26 -4.59 9.14
C PHE A 282 7.13 -3.06 9.05
N PRO A 283 7.62 -2.38 7.99
CA PRO A 283 7.39 -0.94 7.84
C PRO A 283 5.91 -0.55 7.80
N ALA A 284 5.05 -1.38 7.21
CA ALA A 284 3.60 -1.17 7.20
C ALA A 284 2.99 -1.34 8.60
N GLU A 285 3.45 -2.31 9.40
CA GLU A 285 3.03 -2.48 10.80
C GLU A 285 3.42 -1.27 11.66
N VAL A 286 4.64 -0.73 11.47
CA VAL A 286 5.12 0.48 12.13
C VAL A 286 4.24 1.68 11.78
N LEU A 287 3.94 1.87 10.49
CA LEU A 287 3.05 2.94 10.03
C LEU A 287 1.65 2.78 10.64
N PHE A 288 1.09 1.57 10.59
CA PHE A 288 -0.23 1.29 11.14
C PHE A 288 -0.30 1.57 12.66
N ALA A 289 0.72 1.14 13.41
CA ALA A 289 0.86 1.41 14.84
C ALA A 289 1.01 2.91 15.17
N SER A 290 1.62 3.69 14.28
CA SER A 290 1.83 5.13 14.49
C SER A 290 0.53 5.94 14.60
N PHE A 291 -0.56 5.46 13.99
CA PHE A 291 -1.86 6.13 14.02
C PHE A 291 -2.68 5.86 15.30
N TYR A 292 -2.21 4.99 16.21
CA TYR A 292 -2.90 4.76 17.48
C TYR A 292 -2.66 5.91 18.47
N THR A 293 -3.70 6.30 19.19
CA THR A 293 -3.70 7.43 20.14
C THR A 293 -2.57 7.36 21.17
N ARG A 294 -1.86 8.49 21.35
CA ARG A 294 -0.76 8.74 22.33
C ARG A 294 0.64 8.29 21.96
N ASN A 295 0.85 7.79 20.74
CA ASN A 295 2.17 7.39 20.26
C ASN A 295 2.99 8.61 19.78
N PRO A 296 4.29 8.72 20.10
CA PRO A 296 5.19 9.69 19.45
C PRO A 296 5.29 9.42 17.95
N ASP A 297 5.64 10.46 17.19
CA ASP A 297 5.71 10.39 15.74
C ASP A 297 6.93 9.58 15.25
N LEU A 298 6.74 8.26 15.12
CA LEU A 298 7.73 7.35 14.55
C LEU A 298 7.44 7.00 13.08
N ARG A 299 6.62 7.79 12.38
CA ARG A 299 6.37 7.61 10.94
C ARG A 299 7.67 7.67 10.13
N HIS A 300 8.67 8.39 10.63
CA HIS A 300 10.01 8.43 10.07
C HIS A 300 10.70 7.06 10.06
N LEU A 301 10.43 6.18 11.03
CA LEU A 301 10.97 4.81 11.05
C LEU A 301 10.30 3.93 9.99
N ALA A 302 8.99 4.10 9.76
CA ALA A 302 8.26 3.35 8.75
C ALA A 302 8.73 3.64 7.31
N ALA A 303 9.36 4.80 7.07
CA ALA A 303 9.92 5.13 5.76
C ALA A 303 11.28 4.46 5.49
N LEU A 304 11.92 3.86 6.51
CA LEU A 304 13.23 3.23 6.38
C LEU A 304 13.14 1.84 5.71
N PRO A 305 14.24 1.36 5.09
CA PRO A 305 14.37 -0.04 4.68
C PRO A 305 14.08 -0.99 5.84
N SER A 306 13.65 -2.22 5.55
CA SER A 306 13.15 -3.16 6.56
C SER A 306 14.09 -3.36 7.75
N GLU A 307 15.39 -3.46 7.51
CA GLU A 307 16.38 -3.75 8.56
C GLU A 307 16.65 -2.54 9.45
N GLU A 308 16.83 -1.37 8.83
CA GLU A 308 16.93 -0.08 9.53
C GLU A 308 15.65 0.22 10.33
N CYS A 309 14.49 -0.13 9.77
CA CYS A 309 13.20 0.01 10.42
C CYS A 309 13.10 -0.87 11.67
N ILE A 310 13.46 -2.16 11.56
CA ILE A 310 13.48 -3.11 12.70
C ILE A 310 14.43 -2.62 13.78
N ALA A 311 15.66 -2.26 13.41
CA ALA A 311 16.67 -1.79 14.36
C ALA A 311 16.24 -0.48 15.05
N GLY A 312 15.72 0.48 14.28
CA GLY A 312 15.20 1.74 14.81
C GLY A 312 14.05 1.55 15.79
N VAL A 313 13.14 0.60 15.52
CA VAL A 313 12.06 0.27 16.46
C VAL A 313 12.61 -0.34 17.75
N LEU A 314 13.60 -1.22 17.69
CA LEU A 314 14.23 -1.77 18.89
C LEU A 314 14.93 -0.70 19.74
N CYS A 315 15.29 0.45 19.16
CA CYS A 315 15.83 1.62 19.88
C CYS A 315 14.77 2.66 20.27
N SER A 316 13.49 2.45 19.96
CA SER A 316 12.43 3.46 20.13
C SER A 316 12.18 3.87 21.59
N TYR A 317 12.44 3.00 22.58
CA TYR A 317 12.27 3.33 24.01
C TYR A 317 13.35 4.30 24.55
N ASN A 318 14.32 4.67 23.72
CA ASN A 318 15.21 5.78 24.04
C ASN A 318 14.53 7.15 23.93
N LEU A 319 13.52 7.27 23.07
CA LEU A 319 12.83 8.52 22.77
C LEU A 319 11.97 8.97 23.96
N GLU A 320 11.70 10.27 24.04
CA GLU A 320 10.82 10.85 25.06
C GLU A 320 9.36 10.69 24.64
N GLY A 321 8.54 10.01 25.45
CA GLY A 321 7.11 9.83 25.18
C GLY A 321 6.51 8.58 25.82
N ARG A 322 5.17 8.51 25.89
CA ARG A 322 4.44 7.32 26.34
C ARG A 322 4.25 6.36 25.17
N LEU A 323 4.95 5.23 25.17
CA LEU A 323 5.00 4.28 24.06
C LEU A 323 4.01 3.10 24.24
N GLN A 324 2.70 3.39 24.34
CA GLN A 324 1.70 2.37 24.70
C GLN A 324 1.29 1.46 23.54
N GLY A 325 1.15 1.97 22.30
CA GLY A 325 0.83 1.14 21.12
C GLY A 325 2.06 0.53 20.43
N TRP A 326 3.25 0.79 20.94
CA TRP A 326 4.52 0.34 20.37
C TRP A 326 5.02 -0.98 20.94
N GLN A 327 4.40 -1.48 22.01
CA GLN A 327 4.75 -2.76 22.60
C GLN A 327 4.59 -3.90 21.57
N ASP A 328 3.53 -3.87 20.78
CA ASP A 328 3.25 -4.92 19.78
C ASP A 328 4.31 -4.93 18.68
N VAL A 329 4.67 -3.76 18.16
CA VAL A 329 5.68 -3.62 17.09
C VAL A 329 7.08 -3.95 17.62
N PHE A 330 7.40 -3.54 18.86
CA PHE A 330 8.65 -3.88 19.53
C PHE A 330 8.77 -5.39 19.76
N ASN A 331 7.70 -6.02 20.29
CA ASN A 331 7.64 -7.47 20.47
C ASN A 331 7.77 -8.21 19.13
N LEU A 332 7.16 -7.69 18.07
CA LEU A 332 7.27 -8.28 16.73
C LEU A 332 8.70 -8.19 16.19
N ALA A 333 9.39 -7.06 16.38
CA ALA A 333 10.79 -6.88 16.01
C ALA A 333 11.71 -7.85 16.78
N GLN A 334 11.51 -7.95 18.09
CA GLN A 334 12.25 -8.86 18.96
C GLN A 334 12.04 -10.33 18.56
N ALA A 335 10.78 -10.75 18.39
CA ALA A 335 10.44 -12.12 18.00
C ALA A 335 11.02 -12.50 16.63
N TYR A 336 11.13 -11.55 15.71
CA TYR A 336 11.77 -11.80 14.43
C TYR A 336 13.29 -12.03 14.56
N CYS A 337 13.97 -11.22 15.39
CA CYS A 337 15.39 -11.41 15.65
C CYS A 337 15.65 -12.73 16.41
N GLU A 338 14.83 -13.06 17.40
CA GLU A 338 14.87 -14.34 18.12
C GLU A 338 14.70 -15.51 17.13
N TYR A 339 13.71 -15.43 16.24
CA TYR A 339 13.51 -16.45 15.19
C TYR A 339 14.75 -16.63 14.31
N LEU A 340 15.43 -15.54 13.92
CA LEU A 340 16.68 -15.64 13.16
C LEU A 340 17.79 -16.33 13.95
N LEU A 341 17.92 -16.04 15.24
CA LEU A 341 18.90 -16.71 16.12
C LEU A 341 18.61 -18.21 16.25
N ILE A 342 17.34 -18.60 16.46
CA ILE A 342 16.90 -20.00 16.52
C ILE A 342 17.22 -20.74 15.21
N MET A 343 17.02 -20.05 14.08
CA MET A 343 17.34 -20.58 12.74
C MET A 343 18.84 -20.53 12.39
N ARG A 344 19.71 -20.17 13.36
CA ARG A 344 21.16 -20.04 13.22
C ARG A 344 21.59 -19.04 12.14
N LYS A 345 20.80 -17.98 11.95
CA LYS A 345 21.07 -16.86 11.04
C LYS A 345 21.58 -15.63 11.80
N GLY A 346 22.61 -15.82 12.62
CA GLY A 346 23.20 -14.74 13.42
C GLY A 346 23.68 -13.58 12.58
N ASP A 347 24.24 -13.84 11.39
CA ASP A 347 24.73 -12.82 10.47
C ASP A 347 23.63 -11.83 10.03
N ASP A 348 22.39 -12.31 9.86
CA ASP A 348 21.24 -11.46 9.53
C ASP A 348 20.88 -10.54 10.70
N VAL A 349 20.96 -11.05 11.94
CA VAL A 349 20.73 -10.25 13.16
C VAL A 349 21.84 -9.21 13.32
N THR A 350 23.11 -9.59 13.10
CA THR A 350 24.23 -8.63 13.11
C THR A 350 24.02 -7.52 12.08
N ARG A 351 23.55 -7.85 10.87
CA ARG A 351 23.25 -6.87 9.82
C ARG A 351 22.15 -5.90 10.24
N ILE A 352 21.05 -6.40 10.81
CA ILE A 352 19.98 -5.56 11.36
C ILE A 352 20.52 -4.64 12.45
N LEU A 353 21.20 -5.20 13.45
CA LEU A 353 21.69 -4.44 14.61
C LEU A 353 22.83 -3.48 14.25
N SER A 354 23.52 -3.66 13.11
CA SER A 354 24.58 -2.75 12.65
C SER A 354 24.10 -1.32 12.36
N HIS A 355 22.79 -1.14 12.17
CA HIS A 355 22.18 0.17 11.92
C HIS A 355 21.96 1.01 13.19
N VAL A 356 22.19 0.45 14.38
CA VAL A 356 21.98 1.14 15.66
C VAL A 356 23.17 0.97 16.60
N ASP A 357 23.33 1.92 17.53
CA ASP A 357 24.32 1.80 18.58
C ASP A 357 23.91 0.75 19.61
N ARG A 358 24.87 -0.12 19.97
CA ARG A 358 24.66 -1.21 20.92
C ARG A 358 24.24 -0.71 22.29
N LEU A 359 24.86 0.34 22.80
CA LEU A 359 24.55 0.88 24.12
C LEU A 359 23.13 1.48 24.12
N ASP A 360 22.75 2.16 23.04
CA ASP A 360 21.40 2.67 22.88
C ASP A 360 20.36 1.55 22.79
N LEU A 361 20.66 0.43 22.13
CA LEU A 361 19.78 -0.74 22.16
C LEU A 361 19.57 -1.25 23.59
N ILE A 362 20.63 -1.36 24.39
CA ILE A 362 20.54 -1.81 25.79
C ILE A 362 19.76 -0.82 26.66
N LYS A 363 19.96 0.50 26.47
CA LYS A 363 19.16 1.54 27.15
C LYS A 363 17.67 1.43 26.79
N SER A 364 17.35 1.07 25.55
CA SER A 364 15.98 0.84 25.10
C SER A 364 15.37 -0.38 25.80
N TYR A 365 16.11 -1.50 25.87
CA TYR A 365 15.66 -2.71 26.58
C TYR A 365 15.38 -2.50 28.06
N ILE A 366 16.27 -1.81 28.80
CA ILE A 366 16.05 -1.57 30.24
C ILE A 366 14.87 -0.63 30.52
N ARG A 367 14.45 0.17 29.54
CA ARG A 367 13.27 1.05 29.61
C ARG A 367 11.99 0.36 29.12
N TYR A 368 12.11 -0.78 28.44
CA TYR A 368 10.97 -1.48 27.87
C TYR A 368 10.12 -2.14 28.98
N PRO A 369 8.81 -1.84 29.11
CA PRO A 369 7.97 -2.41 30.18
C PRO A 369 7.57 -3.87 29.95
N GLY A 370 7.78 -4.43 28.76
CA GLY A 370 7.38 -5.79 28.40
C GLY A 370 8.44 -6.85 28.72
N TYR A 371 8.30 -8.03 28.09
CA TYR A 371 9.28 -9.10 28.18
C TYR A 371 10.42 -8.89 27.17
N ILE A 372 11.67 -8.99 27.63
CA ILE A 372 12.84 -8.95 26.75
C ILE A 372 13.30 -10.35 26.38
N ASP A 373 13.80 -10.52 25.16
CA ASP A 373 14.36 -11.78 24.73
C ASP A 373 15.81 -11.93 25.21
N PHE A 374 16.04 -12.93 26.06
CA PHE A 374 17.35 -13.19 26.67
C PHE A 374 18.43 -13.47 25.62
N SER A 375 18.10 -14.27 24.60
CA SER A 375 19.04 -14.70 23.56
C SER A 375 19.52 -13.52 22.72
N LEU A 376 18.61 -12.62 22.38
CA LEU A 376 18.90 -11.41 21.60
C LEU A 376 19.75 -10.42 22.39
N VAL A 377 19.45 -10.21 23.67
CA VAL A 377 20.28 -9.34 24.53
C VAL A 377 21.67 -9.94 24.69
N GLU A 378 21.78 -11.24 24.97
CA GLU A 378 23.06 -11.95 25.07
C GLU A 378 23.90 -11.83 23.80
N PHE A 379 23.30 -12.07 22.63
CA PHE A 379 23.94 -11.89 21.32
C PHE A 379 24.42 -10.45 21.11
N THR A 380 23.61 -9.47 21.51
CA THR A 380 23.96 -8.05 21.32
C THR A 380 25.17 -7.64 22.17
N VAL A 381 25.27 -8.13 23.40
CA VAL A 381 26.33 -7.74 24.37
C VAL A 381 27.58 -8.62 24.30
N GLU A 382 27.60 -9.61 23.39
CA GLU A 382 28.69 -10.56 23.27
C GLU A 382 30.04 -9.85 23.11
N GLY A 383 31.02 -10.26 23.92
CA GLY A 383 32.36 -9.66 23.97
C GLY A 383 32.47 -8.28 24.64
N HIS A 384 31.36 -7.65 25.06
CA HIS A 384 31.33 -6.28 25.58
C HIS A 384 30.51 -6.12 26.88
N LYS A 385 30.18 -7.24 27.54
CA LYS A 385 29.30 -7.27 28.73
C LYS A 385 29.72 -6.28 29.84
N HIS A 386 30.98 -6.34 30.29
CA HIS A 386 31.45 -5.51 31.41
C HIS A 386 31.60 -4.02 31.05
N GLU A 387 31.95 -3.70 29.80
CA GLU A 387 32.00 -2.32 29.29
C GLU A 387 30.60 -1.67 29.31
N ILE A 388 29.60 -2.40 28.80
CA ILE A 388 28.21 -1.96 28.80
C ILE A 388 27.70 -1.87 30.24
N LEU A 389 27.99 -2.86 31.09
CA LEU A 389 27.61 -2.86 32.49
C LEU A 389 28.15 -1.63 33.24
N SER A 390 29.42 -1.28 33.02
CA SER A 390 30.03 -0.08 33.59
C SER A 390 29.30 1.20 33.15
N THR A 391 28.93 1.26 31.86
CA THR A 391 28.20 2.40 31.30
C THR A 391 26.78 2.50 31.86
N ILE A 392 26.06 1.38 31.97
CA ILE A 392 24.73 1.33 32.59
C ILE A 392 24.80 1.72 34.08
N ASN A 393 25.86 1.32 34.78
CA ASN A 393 26.10 1.65 36.18
C ASN A 393 26.33 3.17 36.41
N GLN A 394 26.85 3.89 35.43
CA GLN A 394 26.90 5.36 35.48
C GLN A 394 25.57 5.98 35.05
N PHE A 395 24.94 5.43 34.00
CA PHE A 395 23.68 5.91 33.47
C PHE A 395 22.56 5.91 34.53
N ILE A 396 22.48 4.88 35.37
CA ILE A 396 21.45 4.77 36.42
C ILE A 396 21.49 5.90 37.47
N LYS A 397 22.65 6.53 37.66
CA LYS A 397 22.82 7.67 38.57
C LYS A 397 22.19 8.96 38.02
N THR A 398 22.03 9.02 36.70
CA THR A 398 21.63 10.24 35.96
C THR A 398 20.21 10.17 35.41
N VAL A 399 19.72 8.95 35.15
CA VAL A 399 18.40 8.73 34.55
C VAL A 399 17.29 8.88 35.59
N ASP A 400 16.14 9.38 35.14
CA ASP A 400 14.89 9.26 35.88
C ASP A 400 14.52 7.78 36.03
N GLN A 401 14.65 7.25 37.25
CA GLN A 401 14.40 5.85 37.58
C GLN A 401 12.97 5.41 37.30
N SER A 402 11.99 6.34 37.29
CA SER A 402 10.59 6.02 36.95
C SER A 402 10.39 5.58 35.50
N ARG A 403 11.37 5.85 34.62
CA ARG A 403 11.37 5.42 33.22
C ARG A 403 11.97 4.04 32.99
N LEU A 404 12.60 3.46 34.00
CA LEU A 404 13.18 2.12 33.91
C LEU A 404 12.11 1.08 34.23
N SER A 405 12.13 -0.03 33.50
CA SER A 405 11.29 -1.18 33.79
C SER A 405 12.01 -2.06 34.79
N PRO A 406 11.50 -2.27 36.02
CA PRO A 406 12.17 -3.12 37.01
C PRO A 406 12.45 -4.54 36.50
N ARG A 407 11.49 -5.09 35.72
CA ARG A 407 11.62 -6.41 35.10
C ARG A 407 12.76 -6.45 34.09
N SER A 408 12.68 -5.63 33.05
CA SER A 408 13.62 -5.66 31.93
C SER A 408 15.01 -5.22 32.35
N PHE A 409 15.11 -4.26 33.27
CA PHE A 409 16.38 -3.86 33.87
C PHE A 409 17.05 -5.03 34.58
N ALA A 410 16.31 -5.79 35.40
CA ALA A 410 16.84 -6.96 36.10
C ALA A 410 17.28 -8.06 35.13
N ASP A 411 16.50 -8.35 34.09
CA ASP A 411 16.84 -9.35 33.08
C ASP A 411 18.13 -8.97 32.31
N VAL A 412 18.27 -7.71 31.88
CA VAL A 412 19.52 -7.21 31.25
C VAL A 412 20.70 -7.28 32.23
N PHE A 413 20.49 -6.92 33.48
CA PHE A 413 21.54 -6.99 34.51
C PHE A 413 22.07 -8.42 34.68
N ILE A 414 21.19 -9.41 34.77
CA ILE A 414 21.57 -10.83 34.90
C ILE A 414 22.51 -11.24 33.75
N ILE A 415 22.21 -10.83 32.52
CA ILE A 415 23.02 -11.18 31.33
C ILE A 415 24.38 -10.49 31.36
N LEU A 416 24.42 -9.20 31.72
CA LEU A 416 25.64 -8.38 31.73
C LEU A 416 26.59 -8.73 32.88
N ALA A 417 26.05 -9.18 34.02
CA ALA A 417 26.81 -9.54 35.20
C ALA A 417 27.28 -11.01 35.21
N ASP A 418 27.07 -11.75 34.12
CA ASP A 418 27.60 -13.10 33.93
C ASP A 418 28.67 -13.15 32.81
N PRO A 419 29.94 -13.47 33.11
CA PRO A 419 30.48 -13.81 34.44
C PRO A 419 30.59 -12.57 35.36
N PRO A 420 30.64 -12.77 36.70
CA PRO A 420 30.66 -11.67 37.65
C PRO A 420 31.85 -10.70 37.45
N PRO A 421 31.61 -9.37 37.42
CA PRO A 421 32.69 -8.40 37.30
C PRO A 421 33.51 -8.34 38.61
N SER A 422 34.82 -8.12 38.48
CA SER A 422 35.76 -8.10 39.61
C SER A 422 36.37 -6.73 39.91
N ASP A 423 36.11 -5.76 39.03
CA ASP A 423 36.69 -4.41 39.00
C ASP A 423 35.65 -3.28 39.00
N ILE A 424 34.37 -3.59 38.83
CA ILE A 424 33.27 -2.61 38.78
C ILE A 424 32.50 -2.60 40.10
N ASP A 425 32.41 -1.46 40.77
CA ASP A 425 31.52 -1.28 41.92
C ASP A 425 30.05 -1.08 41.47
N LEU A 426 29.25 -2.14 41.60
CA LEU A 426 27.83 -2.17 41.22
C LEU A 426 26.88 -1.56 42.27
N SER A 427 27.40 -0.81 43.25
CA SER A 427 26.59 -0.13 44.29
C SER A 427 25.32 0.58 43.76
N PRO A 428 25.37 1.40 42.69
CA PRO A 428 24.19 2.08 42.14
C PRO A 428 23.11 1.13 41.62
N ILE A 429 23.53 0.07 40.92
CA ILE A 429 22.63 -0.94 40.36
C ILE A 429 21.97 -1.74 41.49
N ILE A 430 22.75 -2.15 42.50
CA ILE A 430 22.24 -2.87 43.67
C ILE A 430 21.22 -2.00 44.43
N ASP A 431 21.49 -0.70 44.58
CA ASP A 431 20.56 0.22 45.22
C ASP A 431 19.22 0.27 44.47
N TYR A 432 19.24 0.44 43.15
CA TYR A 432 18.03 0.45 42.33
C TYR A 432 17.26 -0.87 42.43
N LEU A 433 17.93 -2.02 42.25
CA LEU A 433 17.31 -3.34 42.34
C LEU A 433 16.72 -3.63 43.73
N SER A 434 17.34 -3.10 44.79
CA SER A 434 16.79 -3.20 46.15
C SER A 434 15.53 -2.33 46.35
N GLN A 435 15.42 -1.20 45.66
CA GLN A 435 14.25 -0.34 45.76
C GLN A 435 13.09 -0.82 44.87
N HIS A 436 13.41 -1.56 43.80
CA HIS A 436 12.45 -2.00 42.78
C HIS A 436 12.52 -3.52 42.55
N PRO A 437 12.32 -4.36 43.59
CA PRO A 437 12.34 -5.80 43.42
C PRO A 437 11.16 -6.26 42.57
N HIS A 438 11.39 -7.15 41.61
CA HIS A 438 10.36 -7.67 40.72
C HIS A 438 10.24 -9.19 40.86
N ASN A 439 9.01 -9.67 41.07
CA ASN A 439 8.73 -11.05 41.49
C ASN A 439 9.25 -12.14 40.52
N TYR A 440 9.14 -11.95 39.20
CA TYR A 440 9.56 -12.94 38.20
C TYR A 440 11.07 -13.04 38.00
N THR A 441 11.82 -12.01 38.41
CA THR A 441 13.26 -11.92 38.17
C THR A 441 14.08 -11.96 39.45
N TRP A 442 13.43 -11.80 40.62
CA TRP A 442 14.10 -11.65 41.91
C TRP A 442 15.03 -12.82 42.25
N GLU A 443 14.60 -14.07 42.07
CA GLU A 443 15.42 -15.25 42.37
C GLU A 443 16.76 -15.20 41.63
N ARG A 444 16.72 -15.13 40.29
CA ARG A 444 17.90 -15.04 39.42
C ARG A 444 18.73 -13.77 39.68
N THR A 445 18.07 -12.64 39.95
CA THR A 445 18.74 -11.38 40.27
C THR A 445 19.52 -11.50 41.58
N SER A 446 18.90 -12.08 42.60
CA SER A 446 19.50 -12.27 43.92
C SER A 446 20.70 -13.22 43.87
N GLU A 447 20.60 -14.30 43.10
CA GLU A 447 21.72 -15.22 42.85
C GLU A 447 22.88 -14.52 42.14
N THR A 448 22.59 -13.73 41.11
CA THR A 448 23.60 -12.98 40.35
C THR A 448 24.31 -11.96 41.24
N VAL A 449 23.57 -11.21 42.07
CA VAL A 449 24.18 -10.26 43.01
C VAL A 449 25.03 -11.00 44.05
N ILE A 450 24.56 -12.12 44.62
CA ILE A 450 25.36 -12.92 45.57
C ILE A 450 26.64 -13.46 44.91
N ALA A 451 26.56 -13.96 43.68
CA ALA A 451 27.72 -14.42 42.91
C ALA A 451 28.74 -13.28 42.70
N TYR A 452 28.27 -12.09 42.34
CA TYR A 452 29.09 -10.88 42.29
C TYR A 452 29.75 -10.56 43.64
N LEU A 453 28.99 -10.53 44.75
CA LEU A 453 29.54 -10.24 46.07
C LEU A 453 30.63 -11.23 46.50
N ASN A 454 30.49 -12.51 46.12
CA ASN A 454 31.51 -13.51 46.36
C ASN A 454 32.80 -13.26 45.56
N SER A 455 32.70 -12.72 44.35
CA SER A 455 33.84 -12.43 43.47
C SER A 455 34.54 -11.10 43.78
N PHE A 456 33.78 -10.01 43.96
CA PHE A 456 34.30 -8.65 44.14
C PHE A 456 34.80 -8.43 45.57
N GLY A 457 34.05 -8.97 46.54
CA GLY A 457 34.26 -8.80 47.97
C GLY A 457 33.46 -7.63 48.54
N VAL A 458 32.71 -7.90 49.61
CA VAL A 458 31.81 -6.93 50.28
C VAL A 458 32.54 -5.68 50.80
N SER A 459 33.81 -5.80 51.17
CA SER A 459 34.62 -4.70 51.70
C SER A 459 34.99 -3.63 50.66
N LYS A 460 34.90 -3.93 49.36
CA LYS A 460 35.22 -2.99 48.28
C LYS A 460 34.01 -2.14 47.83
N ILE A 461 32.82 -2.43 48.35
CA ILE A 461 31.57 -1.78 47.92
C ILE A 461 31.44 -0.43 48.61
N THR A 462 31.21 0.63 47.83
CA THR A 462 31.14 2.00 48.36
C THR A 462 29.83 2.25 49.13
N TYR A 463 28.69 1.70 48.68
CA TYR A 463 27.38 2.00 49.26
C TYR A 463 26.80 0.86 50.12
N HIS A 464 27.32 0.74 51.35
CA HIS A 464 26.93 -0.32 52.28
C HIS A 464 25.45 -0.30 52.72
N ALA A 465 24.77 0.86 52.70
CA ALA A 465 23.37 0.97 53.08
C ALA A 465 22.43 0.28 52.08
N ALA A 466 22.65 0.48 50.78
CA ALA A 466 21.92 -0.24 49.73
C ALA A 466 22.17 -1.75 49.80
N LEU A 467 23.44 -2.13 50.00
CA LEU A 467 23.80 -3.54 50.13
C LEU A 467 23.11 -4.20 51.32
N ARG A 468 23.05 -3.52 52.47
CA ARG A 468 22.34 -4.04 53.65
C ARG A 468 20.85 -4.21 53.38
N ARG A 469 20.19 -3.24 52.76
CA ARG A 469 18.78 -3.32 52.36
C ARG A 469 18.54 -4.53 51.45
N PHE A 470 19.36 -4.70 50.43
CA PHE A 470 19.27 -5.81 49.50
C PHE A 470 19.40 -7.17 50.22
N LEU A 471 20.42 -7.32 51.07
CA LEU A 471 20.64 -8.57 51.82
C LEU A 471 19.49 -8.86 52.80
N GLN A 472 18.91 -7.85 53.43
CA GLN A 472 17.72 -8.00 54.28
C GLN A 472 16.51 -8.49 53.46
N GLN A 473 16.31 -7.96 52.25
CA GLN A 473 15.25 -8.42 51.35
C GLN A 473 15.43 -9.86 50.88
N CYS A 474 16.67 -10.35 50.75
CA CYS A 474 16.93 -11.77 50.48
C CYS A 474 16.51 -12.69 51.64
N LEU A 475 16.48 -12.18 52.88
CA LEU A 475 16.08 -12.92 54.07
C LEU A 475 14.57 -12.93 54.32
N ASP A 476 13.86 -11.92 53.82
CA ASP A 476 12.42 -11.78 54.02
C ASP A 476 11.65 -12.81 53.19
N LEU A 477 10.84 -13.62 53.87
CA LEU A 477 10.09 -14.73 53.28
C LEU A 477 8.77 -14.27 52.64
N GLU A 478 8.31 -13.05 52.93
CA GLU A 478 6.97 -12.57 52.55
C GLU A 478 6.95 -11.12 52.06
N LEU A 479 7.91 -10.71 51.23
CA LEU A 479 7.81 -9.43 50.50
C LEU A 479 6.60 -9.46 49.55
N ARG A 480 5.46 -8.97 50.04
CA ARG A 480 4.25 -8.69 49.24
C ARG A 480 4.33 -7.27 48.70
N HIS A 481 4.47 -7.12 47.39
CA HIS A 481 4.23 -5.82 46.77
C HIS A 481 2.71 -5.57 46.70
N PRO A 482 2.19 -4.39 47.10
CA PRO A 482 0.74 -4.13 47.17
C PRO A 482 -0.01 -4.24 45.83
N PHE A 483 0.70 -4.35 44.71
CA PHE A 483 0.13 -4.33 43.35
C PHE A 483 0.44 -5.58 42.51
N GLU A 484 1.19 -6.56 43.01
CA GLU A 484 1.57 -7.75 42.22
C GLU A 484 1.14 -9.08 42.88
N ARG A 485 0.53 -9.96 42.09
CA ARG A 485 0.08 -11.30 42.50
C ARG A 485 1.24 -12.30 42.40
N GLY A 486 2.24 -12.19 43.28
CA GLY A 486 3.36 -13.14 43.34
C GLY A 486 4.22 -12.95 44.59
N MET A 487 4.76 -14.05 45.15
CA MET A 487 5.71 -13.98 46.26
C MET A 487 7.10 -13.67 45.73
N ILE A 488 7.74 -12.63 46.26
CA ILE A 488 9.15 -12.33 46.01
C ILE A 488 9.97 -13.25 46.93
N ARG A 489 10.64 -14.26 46.38
CA ARG A 489 11.42 -15.23 47.16
C ARG A 489 12.79 -15.48 46.56
N ALA A 490 13.83 -15.34 47.38
CA ALA A 490 15.19 -15.77 47.03
C ALA A 490 15.34 -17.28 47.27
N SER A 491 16.23 -17.95 46.51
CA SER A 491 16.59 -19.35 46.72
C SER A 491 17.17 -19.57 48.12
N ASP A 492 17.02 -20.80 48.65
CA ASP A 492 17.45 -21.09 50.02
C ASP A 492 18.98 -20.92 50.19
N GLU A 493 19.75 -21.24 49.15
CA GLU A 493 21.20 -21.01 49.08
C GLU A 493 21.56 -19.51 49.14
N THR A 494 20.86 -18.69 48.36
CA THR A 494 21.00 -17.23 48.37
C THR A 494 20.68 -16.66 49.76
N ARG A 495 19.63 -17.17 50.42
CA ARG A 495 19.21 -16.75 51.76
C ARG A 495 20.27 -17.08 52.81
N ASP A 496 20.80 -18.30 52.78
CA ASP A 496 21.84 -18.72 53.71
C ASP A 496 23.12 -17.92 53.50
N ARG A 497 23.48 -17.65 52.24
CA ARG A 497 24.64 -16.82 51.93
C ARG A 497 24.45 -15.36 52.36
N ALA A 498 23.27 -14.79 52.12
CA ALA A 498 22.94 -13.44 52.59
C ALA A 498 23.04 -13.33 54.11
N ARG A 499 22.59 -14.35 54.86
CA ARG A 499 22.72 -14.40 56.33
C ARG A 499 24.19 -14.37 56.77
N VAL A 500 25.06 -15.12 56.10
CA VAL A 500 26.50 -15.12 56.39
C VAL A 500 27.14 -13.76 56.09
N LEU A 501 26.78 -13.13 54.96
CA LEU A 501 27.33 -11.82 54.58
C LEU A 501 26.87 -10.69 55.51
N LEU A 502 25.64 -10.76 56.05
CA LEU A 502 25.13 -9.83 57.06
C LEU A 502 25.72 -10.04 58.46
N SER A 503 25.99 -11.31 58.82
CA SER A 503 26.49 -11.67 60.16
C SER A 503 28.01 -11.54 60.28
N GLY A 504 28.74 -11.58 59.16
CA GLY A 504 30.17 -11.33 59.13
C GLY A 504 30.49 -9.87 59.48
N GLN A 505 31.60 -9.62 60.18
CA GLN A 505 32.15 -8.27 60.49
C GLN A 505 32.53 -7.43 59.26
N SER A 506 32.01 -7.75 58.07
CA SER A 506 32.38 -7.20 56.77
C SER A 506 31.56 -5.95 56.38
N LEU A 507 30.51 -5.62 57.12
CA LEU A 507 29.68 -4.42 56.91
C LEU A 507 29.78 -3.49 58.12
N PRO A 508 30.08 -2.19 57.94
CA PRO A 508 30.10 -1.23 59.06
C PRO A 508 28.71 -1.15 59.72
N PRO A 509 28.63 -0.95 61.06
CA PRO A 509 27.36 -0.85 61.78
C PRO A 509 26.54 0.35 61.31
N GLU A 510 25.20 0.23 61.39
CA GLU A 510 24.26 1.32 61.08
C GLU A 510 24.57 2.55 61.94
N SER A 511 24.93 3.67 61.30
CA SER A 511 24.97 4.95 61.99
C SER A 511 23.53 5.40 62.24
N ASN A 512 23.09 5.31 63.50
CA ASN A 512 21.85 5.90 63.99
C ASN A 512 21.87 7.43 63.73
N ASN A 513 21.34 7.87 62.59
CA ASN A 513 20.88 9.25 62.43
C ASN A 513 19.42 9.34 62.87
N THR A 514 19.21 9.20 64.18
CA THR A 514 18.00 9.67 64.84
C THR A 514 18.12 11.18 65.00
N ASN A 515 17.66 11.93 64.00
CA ASN A 515 17.22 13.31 64.22
C ASN A 515 15.72 13.35 63.96
N LEU A 516 14.97 13.53 65.04
CA LEU A 516 13.57 13.93 65.02
C LEU A 516 13.40 15.14 64.09
N ALA A 517 12.71 14.94 62.97
CA ALA A 517 11.97 16.02 62.35
C ALA A 517 10.51 15.88 62.81
N GLN A 518 10.08 16.84 63.64
CA GLN A 518 8.68 17.01 64.04
C GLN A 518 7.79 17.08 62.80
N GLU A 519 6.73 16.27 62.79
CA GLU A 519 5.56 16.48 61.95
C GLU A 519 4.93 17.86 62.25
N PRO A 520 4.63 18.69 61.25
CA PRO A 520 3.65 19.76 61.41
C PRO A 520 2.25 19.17 61.17
N SER A 521 1.45 19.21 62.24
CA SER A 521 0.00 18.98 62.23
C SER A 521 -0.69 19.87 61.19
N LEU A 522 -1.23 19.26 60.14
CA LEU A 522 -2.15 19.91 59.21
C LEU A 522 -3.57 19.81 59.75
N SER A 523 -4.05 20.92 60.31
CA SER A 523 -5.46 21.19 60.59
C SER A 523 -6.24 21.32 59.29
N PHE A 524 -7.28 20.50 59.11
CA PHE A 524 -8.35 20.73 58.14
C PHE A 524 -9.22 21.92 58.60
N PRO A 525 -9.62 22.85 57.71
CA PRO A 525 -10.79 23.67 57.94
C PRO A 525 -12.03 23.01 57.33
N GLU A 526 -13.07 22.94 58.15
CA GLU A 526 -14.45 22.71 57.74
C GLU A 526 -14.92 23.84 56.80
N SER A 527 -15.44 23.48 55.62
CA SER A 527 -16.74 23.93 55.06
C SER A 527 -16.96 23.33 53.67
#